data_AF-A0A0T6BE55-F1
#
_entry.id   AF-A0A0T6BE55-F1
#
_cell.length_a   1.000
_cell.length_b   1.000
_cell.length_c   1.000
_cell.angle_alpha   90.00
_cell.angle_beta   90.00
_cell.angle_gamma   90.00
#
_symmetry.space_group_name_H-M   'P 1'
#
loop_
_entity.id
_entity.type
_entity.pdbx_description
1 polymer ?
#
loop_
_entity_poly.entity_id
_entity_poly.type
_entity_poly.pdbx_seq_one_letter_code
_entity_poly.pdbx_strand_id
1 'polypeptide(L)'
;MNISLPIFSIHGNHDNPSGNQLISALDILSSNGLINYFGRCTDLAKVEVKPILLQKGDTKIAIYGLSHITDQRLVRLFREKKVKMPYVEGEDWFNILVLHQNRANRGIKNYIPEQFIPKFIHLVIWGHEHDCNIRPQQYSENGPLISQPGSSVATSLSEGEATDKHVGLLKIRKNKFKMLPIRLRSVRPLVFDEIVLCKPDTADYDVFAPRDQALNAIQRKVEEMIQTATIKQEDDNNTPLLPLIRLAVKYYTQVQIINSVRLGHMYEDRVANPGEMFKFIHFAPKERQKKRDGVTGVEENEFMDVDDWATRVEDVVEKYFEDYARGEKLKVLSVKLMTQAVARFVDYSDNDAMKVAFESQQKKTVCKLEEKDTDCDKIDECLEVIRQERLRDEDKEVAELAKEFGKISTVRPRAGNDVQVISDDEDN
;
A
#
# COMPACT_ATOMS: atom_id res chain seq x y z
N MET A 1 -17.77 23.86 26.41
CA MET A 1 -18.29 23.23 25.19
C MET A 1 -19.10 22.02 25.62
N ASN A 2 -20.36 21.90 25.18
CA ASN A 2 -21.22 20.77 25.54
C ASN A 2 -21.30 19.83 24.34
N ILE A 3 -20.56 18.71 24.39
CA ILE A 3 -20.47 17.74 23.30
C ILE A 3 -21.46 16.61 23.57
N SER A 4 -22.44 16.43 22.68
CA SER A 4 -23.45 15.36 22.78
C SER A 4 -22.98 14.02 22.23
N LEU A 5 -22.14 14.04 21.18
CA LEU A 5 -21.62 12.87 20.50
C LEU A 5 -20.09 12.97 20.36
N PRO A 6 -19.30 12.29 21.21
CA PRO A 6 -17.85 12.27 21.06
C PRO A 6 -17.45 11.42 19.85
N ILE A 7 -16.58 11.98 19.01
CA ILE A 7 -16.03 11.29 17.82
C ILE A 7 -14.60 10.85 18.16
N PHE A 8 -14.28 9.60 17.86
CA PHE A 8 -12.92 9.04 18.01
C PHE A 8 -12.41 8.65 16.63
N SER A 9 -11.20 9.07 16.28
CA SER A 9 -10.58 8.73 14.99
C SER A 9 -9.10 8.41 15.13
N ILE A 10 -8.66 7.43 14.35
CA ILE A 10 -7.26 7.24 13.98
C ILE A 10 -7.01 7.95 12.64
N HIS A 11 -5.75 8.18 12.29
CA HIS A 11 -5.42 8.66 10.94
C HIS A 11 -5.17 7.47 9.99
N GLY A 12 -5.54 7.66 8.73
CA GLY A 12 -5.19 6.81 7.60
C GLY A 12 -3.92 7.26 6.88
N ASN A 13 -3.79 6.79 5.64
CA ASN A 13 -2.66 7.07 4.75
C ASN A 13 -2.75 8.44 4.05
N HIS A 14 -3.95 9.00 3.89
CA HIS A 14 -4.17 10.29 3.21
C HIS A 14 -4.21 11.49 4.16
N ASP A 15 -4.54 11.24 5.43
CA ASP A 15 -4.63 12.19 6.54
C ASP A 15 -3.48 11.98 7.55
N ASN A 16 -2.38 11.36 7.11
CA ASN A 16 -1.21 11.15 7.92
C ASN A 16 -0.55 12.48 8.34
N PRO A 17 0.13 12.52 9.49
CA PRO A 17 0.87 13.71 9.91
C PRO A 17 1.94 14.08 8.87
N SER A 18 1.94 15.34 8.43
CA SER A 18 2.88 15.83 7.42
C SER A 18 3.43 17.22 7.77
N GLY A 19 4.45 17.66 7.00
CA GLY A 19 5.14 18.93 7.22
C GLY A 19 6.10 18.95 8.41
N ASN A 20 6.74 20.10 8.61
CA ASN A 20 7.83 20.26 9.60
C ASN A 20 7.41 20.00 11.05
N GLN A 21 6.12 20.21 11.36
CA GLN A 21 5.57 20.02 12.71
C GLN A 21 4.91 18.64 12.87
N LEU A 22 4.87 17.80 11.82
CA LEU A 22 4.19 16.50 11.81
C LEU A 22 2.75 16.63 12.34
N ILE A 23 1.96 17.53 11.74
CA ILE A 23 0.58 17.79 12.14
C ILE A 23 -0.34 17.09 11.13
N SER A 24 -1.32 16.34 11.63
CA SER A 24 -2.40 15.77 10.82
C SER A 24 -3.60 16.73 10.77
N ALA A 25 -4.46 16.60 9.75
CA ALA A 25 -5.77 17.26 9.74
C ALA A 25 -6.59 16.92 11.00
N LEU A 26 -6.41 15.72 11.57
CA LEU A 26 -7.07 15.31 12.82
C LEU A 26 -6.56 16.08 14.04
N ASP A 27 -5.29 16.50 14.07
CA ASP A 27 -4.76 17.34 15.16
C ASP A 27 -5.45 18.72 15.17
N ILE A 28 -5.76 19.26 13.98
CA ILE A 28 -6.48 20.54 13.85
C ILE A 28 -7.92 20.41 14.34
N LEU A 29 -8.62 19.32 14.00
CA LEU A 29 -9.98 19.09 14.49
C LEU A 29 -10.02 18.77 15.99
N SER A 30 -8.98 18.10 16.49
CA SER A 30 -8.80 17.79 17.90
C SER A 30 -8.53 19.03 18.75
N SER A 31 -7.69 19.95 18.27
CA SER A 31 -7.42 21.21 18.98
C SER A 31 -8.66 22.10 19.13
N ASN A 32 -9.64 21.95 18.24
CA ASN A 32 -10.95 22.61 18.31
C ASN A 32 -11.98 21.84 19.17
N GLY A 33 -11.62 20.69 19.76
CA GLY A 33 -12.52 19.88 20.59
C GLY A 33 -13.61 19.12 19.81
N LEU A 34 -13.46 18.98 18.49
CA LEU A 34 -14.46 18.32 17.63
C LEU A 34 -14.24 16.81 17.53
N ILE A 35 -12.99 16.35 17.58
CA ILE A 35 -12.59 14.95 17.43
C ILE A 35 -11.58 14.57 18.50
N ASN A 36 -11.68 13.35 19.02
CA ASN A 36 -10.66 12.73 19.86
C ASN A 36 -9.72 11.92 18.95
N TYR A 37 -8.59 12.51 18.59
CA TYR A 37 -7.57 11.85 17.79
C TYR A 37 -6.73 10.91 18.66
N PHE A 38 -6.65 9.62 18.30
CA PHE A 38 -5.95 8.60 19.07
C PHE A 38 -5.19 7.61 18.19
N GLY A 39 -4.42 6.71 18.82
CA GLY A 39 -3.69 5.66 18.12
C GLY A 39 -2.51 6.13 17.27
N ARG A 40 -2.03 7.36 17.51
CA ARG A 40 -0.83 7.92 16.87
C ARG A 40 0.42 7.26 17.46
N CYS A 41 1.28 6.71 16.59
CA CYS A 41 2.56 6.15 17.01
C CYS A 41 3.65 7.22 16.87
N THR A 42 4.26 7.62 17.99
CA THR A 42 5.35 8.61 18.01
C THR A 42 6.73 7.98 17.85
N ASP A 43 6.88 6.75 18.33
CA ASP A 43 8.10 5.98 18.22
C ASP A 43 8.05 5.10 16.97
N LEU A 44 9.15 5.18 16.24
CA LEU A 44 9.39 4.57 14.95
C LEU A 44 10.05 3.19 15.12
N ALA A 45 10.77 2.96 16.23
CA ALA A 45 11.45 1.71 16.51
C ALA A 45 10.54 0.70 17.24
N LYS A 46 9.63 1.17 18.07
CA LYS A 46 8.69 0.34 18.84
C LYS A 46 7.28 0.93 18.74
N VAL A 47 6.30 0.05 18.58
CA VAL A 47 4.88 0.43 18.55
C VAL A 47 4.22 -0.04 19.84
N GLU A 48 3.70 0.89 20.63
CA GLU A 48 2.95 0.60 21.85
C GLU A 48 1.53 1.16 21.72
N VAL A 49 0.55 0.26 21.64
CA VAL A 49 -0.85 0.63 21.40
C VAL A 49 -1.61 0.66 22.71
N LYS A 50 -1.69 1.83 23.35
CA LYS A 50 -2.41 1.99 24.62
C LYS A 50 -3.93 2.10 24.37
N PRO A 51 -4.76 1.39 25.15
CA PRO A 51 -6.21 1.45 25.00
C PRO A 51 -6.82 2.71 25.61
N ILE A 52 -7.91 3.19 25.00
CA ILE A 52 -8.85 4.10 25.62
C ILE A 52 -9.88 3.27 26.38
N LEU A 53 -10.04 3.56 27.67
CA LEU A 53 -10.98 2.86 28.55
C LEU A 53 -12.28 3.65 28.65
N LEU A 54 -13.38 3.05 28.22
CA LEU A 54 -14.71 3.62 28.31
C LEU A 54 -15.61 2.72 29.15
N GLN A 55 -16.42 3.33 30.03
CA GLN A 55 -17.41 2.62 30.82
C GLN A 55 -18.78 3.29 30.67
N LYS A 56 -19.81 2.48 30.41
CA LYS A 56 -21.21 2.90 30.40
C LYS A 56 -22.04 1.93 31.23
N GLY A 57 -22.45 2.37 32.43
CA GLY A 57 -23.05 1.48 33.43
C GLY A 57 -22.09 0.33 33.76
N ASP A 58 -22.58 -0.90 33.61
CA ASP A 58 -21.81 -2.12 33.89
C ASP A 58 -20.97 -2.62 32.69
N THR A 59 -21.05 -1.95 31.53
CA THR A 59 -20.30 -2.36 30.33
C THR A 59 -19.02 -1.56 30.20
N LYS A 60 -17.89 -2.27 30.09
CA LYS A 60 -16.54 -1.72 29.95
C LYS A 60 -15.97 -2.07 28.58
N ILE A 61 -15.39 -1.08 27.90
CA ILE A 61 -14.85 -1.19 26.53
C ILE A 61 -13.43 -0.65 26.52
N ALA A 62 -12.50 -1.44 25.96
CA ALA A 62 -11.11 -1.02 25.74
C ALA A 62 -10.89 -0.85 24.23
N ILE A 63 -10.65 0.38 23.79
CA ILE A 63 -10.45 0.71 22.38
C ILE A 63 -8.97 0.91 22.10
N TYR A 64 -8.38 -0.01 21.35
CA TYR A 64 -7.02 0.05 20.84
C TYR A 64 -7.04 0.69 19.46
N GLY A 65 -6.18 1.68 19.23
CA GLY A 65 -6.08 2.37 17.94
C GLY A 65 -4.69 2.23 17.35
N LEU A 66 -4.60 1.72 16.12
CA LEU A 66 -3.36 1.69 15.35
C LEU A 66 -3.56 2.51 14.08
N SER A 67 -3.07 3.74 14.10
CA SER A 67 -3.11 4.58 12.91
C SER A 67 -2.23 4.02 11.78
N HIS A 68 -2.41 4.54 10.57
CA HIS A 68 -1.65 4.07 9.42
C HIS A 68 -0.13 4.21 9.63
N ILE A 69 0.54 3.10 9.34
CA ILE A 69 1.98 2.92 9.27
C ILE A 69 2.19 2.14 7.98
N THR A 70 3.24 2.44 7.21
CA THR A 70 3.58 1.67 6.00
C THR A 70 3.61 0.16 6.30
N ASP A 71 2.89 -0.65 5.52
CA ASP A 71 2.67 -2.08 5.83
C ASP A 71 3.99 -2.84 6.01
N GLN A 72 4.97 -2.61 5.12
CA GLN A 72 6.29 -3.26 5.17
C GLN A 72 6.98 -3.09 6.52
N ARG A 73 6.92 -1.86 7.06
CA ARG A 73 7.47 -1.52 8.37
C ARG A 73 6.70 -2.20 9.48
N LEU A 74 5.37 -2.16 9.43
CA LEU A 74 4.54 -2.75 10.48
C LEU A 74 4.71 -4.27 10.53
N VAL A 75 4.78 -4.95 9.37
CA VAL A 75 5.10 -6.38 9.26
C VAL A 75 6.45 -6.67 9.91
N ARG A 76 7.49 -5.87 9.63
CA ARG A 76 8.81 -6.00 10.26
C ARG A 76 8.71 -5.87 11.79
N LEU A 77 8.01 -4.87 12.29
CA LEU A 77 7.83 -4.65 13.73
C LEU A 77 7.08 -5.79 14.42
N PHE A 78 6.07 -6.37 13.76
CA PHE A 78 5.38 -7.56 14.26
C PHE A 78 6.33 -8.77 14.34
N ARG A 79 7.12 -9.02 13.29
CA ARG A 79 8.11 -10.12 13.26
C ARG A 79 9.19 -9.96 14.34
N GLU A 80 9.67 -8.74 14.54
CA GLU A 80 10.66 -8.40 15.58
C GLU A 80 10.05 -8.33 17.00
N LYS A 81 8.74 -8.62 17.17
CA LYS A 81 8.00 -8.51 18.45
C LYS A 81 8.10 -7.12 19.11
N LYS A 82 8.23 -6.08 18.29
CA LYS A 82 8.30 -4.67 18.71
C LYS A 82 6.95 -3.97 18.76
N VAL A 83 5.87 -4.67 18.41
CA VAL A 83 4.48 -4.21 18.61
C VAL A 83 3.96 -4.76 19.94
N LYS A 84 3.62 -3.88 20.88
CA LYS A 84 3.04 -4.25 22.18
C LYS A 84 1.64 -3.65 22.33
N MET A 85 0.67 -4.50 22.64
CA MET A 85 -0.69 -4.11 23.00
C MET A 85 -0.90 -4.56 24.46
N PRO A 86 -0.77 -3.67 25.46
CA PRO A 86 -0.95 -4.04 26.86
C PRO A 86 -2.37 -4.55 27.09
N TYR A 87 -2.48 -5.76 27.66
CA TYR A 87 -3.75 -6.28 28.13
C TYR A 87 -4.16 -5.53 29.39
N VAL A 88 -5.43 -5.15 29.48
CA VAL A 88 -5.98 -4.46 30.65
C VAL A 88 -6.43 -5.53 31.64
N GLU A 89 -5.66 -5.70 32.71
CA GLU A 89 -6.01 -6.60 33.81
C GLU A 89 -7.22 -6.06 34.59
N GLY A 90 -8.18 -6.93 34.92
CA GLY A 90 -9.39 -6.57 35.66
C GLY A 90 -10.68 -7.16 35.07
N GLU A 91 -11.82 -6.62 35.49
CA GLU A 91 -13.17 -7.00 35.05
C GLU A 91 -13.30 -7.13 33.52
N ASP A 92 -14.12 -8.07 33.04
CA ASP A 92 -14.41 -8.40 31.64
C ASP A 92 -14.53 -7.18 30.68
N TRP A 93 -13.40 -6.76 30.09
CA TRP A 93 -13.35 -5.68 29.11
C TRP A 93 -13.67 -6.17 27.69
N PHE A 94 -14.56 -5.48 27.01
CA PHE A 94 -14.76 -5.69 25.57
C PHE A 94 -13.68 -4.97 24.76
N ASN A 95 -12.66 -5.71 24.33
CA ASN A 95 -11.54 -5.20 23.53
C ASN A 95 -11.88 -5.00 22.04
N ILE A 96 -11.71 -3.78 21.54
CA ILE A 96 -11.87 -3.39 20.14
C ILE A 96 -10.53 -2.90 19.61
N LEU A 97 -10.10 -3.39 18.45
CA LEU A 97 -8.95 -2.84 17.72
C LEU A 97 -9.43 -2.09 16.48
N VAL A 98 -9.03 -0.83 16.32
CA VAL A 98 -9.27 -0.03 15.11
C VAL A 98 -7.93 0.15 14.41
N LEU A 99 -7.83 -0.26 13.14
CA LEU A 99 -6.58 -0.19 12.39
C LEU A 99 -6.79 0.22 10.94
N HIS A 100 -5.76 0.81 10.33
CA HIS A 100 -5.78 1.28 8.95
C HIS A 100 -4.55 0.76 8.18
N GLN A 101 -4.64 -0.47 7.66
CA GLN A 101 -3.56 -1.22 7.00
C GLN A 101 -4.09 -2.04 5.82
N ASN A 102 -3.24 -2.43 4.85
CA ASN A 102 -3.66 -3.35 3.79
C ASN A 102 -4.05 -4.72 4.37
N ARG A 103 -5.16 -5.27 3.87
CA ARG A 103 -5.67 -6.60 4.25
C ARG A 103 -5.45 -7.61 3.15
N ALA A 104 -5.73 -7.22 1.90
CA ALA A 104 -5.59 -8.10 0.75
C ALA A 104 -4.11 -8.38 0.46
N ASN A 105 -3.81 -9.61 0.00
CA ASN A 105 -2.46 -9.95 -0.41
C ASN A 105 -2.11 -9.24 -1.73
N ARG A 106 -1.53 -8.04 -1.62
CA ARG A 106 -1.07 -7.19 -2.74
C ARG A 106 0.43 -7.37 -3.03
N GLY A 107 1.01 -8.51 -2.64
CA GLY A 107 2.43 -8.80 -2.75
C GLY A 107 3.08 -9.09 -1.40
N ILE A 108 4.30 -9.63 -1.45
CA ILE A 108 5.08 -10.05 -0.29
C ILE A 108 5.30 -8.83 0.64
N LYS A 109 4.91 -8.95 1.92
CA LYS A 109 5.07 -7.93 2.98
C LYS A 109 4.27 -6.62 2.80
N ASN A 110 3.32 -6.53 1.87
CA ASN A 110 2.47 -5.35 1.66
C ASN A 110 1.06 -5.46 2.28
N TYR A 111 0.90 -6.32 3.29
CA TYR A 111 -0.36 -6.48 4.03
C TYR A 111 -0.09 -7.02 5.42
N ILE A 112 -1.06 -6.87 6.32
CA ILE A 112 -0.99 -7.41 7.69
C ILE A 112 -1.78 -8.71 7.78
N PRO A 113 -1.13 -9.86 8.02
CA PRO A 113 -1.82 -11.11 8.32
C PRO A 113 -2.66 -10.99 9.60
N GLU A 114 -3.88 -11.53 9.57
CA GLU A 114 -4.79 -11.52 10.72
C GLU A 114 -4.21 -12.23 11.95
N GLN A 115 -3.28 -13.17 11.73
CA GLN A 115 -2.58 -13.93 12.77
C GLN A 115 -1.71 -13.07 13.69
N PHE A 116 -1.32 -11.86 13.24
CA PHE A 116 -0.55 -10.92 14.08
C PHE A 116 -1.42 -10.20 15.11
N ILE A 117 -2.75 -10.26 14.97
CA ILE A 117 -3.67 -9.63 15.91
C ILE A 117 -3.78 -10.51 17.17
N PRO A 118 -3.58 -9.94 18.37
CA PRO A 118 -3.69 -10.69 19.62
C PRO A 118 -5.08 -11.31 19.82
N LYS A 119 -5.11 -12.55 20.32
CA LYS A 119 -6.35 -13.31 20.56
C LYS A 119 -7.32 -12.68 21.58
N PHE A 120 -6.84 -11.76 22.42
CA PHE A 120 -7.69 -11.09 23.41
C PHE A 120 -8.59 -10.00 22.80
N ILE A 121 -8.37 -9.64 21.54
CA ILE A 121 -9.20 -8.69 20.80
C ILE A 121 -10.48 -9.39 20.35
N HIS A 122 -11.65 -8.84 20.71
CA HIS A 122 -12.93 -9.44 20.36
C HIS A 122 -13.44 -8.98 18.99
N LEU A 123 -13.21 -7.72 18.65
CA LEU A 123 -13.66 -7.11 17.40
C LEU A 123 -12.56 -6.23 16.80
N VAL A 124 -12.28 -6.41 15.52
CA VAL A 124 -11.37 -5.59 14.73
C VAL A 124 -12.18 -4.77 13.74
N ILE A 125 -11.98 -3.46 13.72
CA ILE A 125 -12.47 -2.54 12.70
C ILE A 125 -11.33 -2.25 11.74
N TRP A 126 -11.43 -2.78 10.52
CA TRP A 126 -10.40 -2.68 9.48
C TRP A 126 -10.76 -1.55 8.50
N GLY A 127 -10.01 -0.45 8.54
CA GLY A 127 -10.43 0.81 7.93
C GLY A 127 -9.79 1.19 6.59
N HIS A 128 -8.77 0.47 6.12
CA HIS A 128 -8.03 0.85 4.90
C HIS A 128 -8.64 0.32 3.60
N GLU A 129 -9.30 -0.83 3.64
CA GLU A 129 -9.90 -1.42 2.43
C GLU A 129 -11.27 -0.77 2.16
N HIS A 130 -11.52 -0.42 0.89
CA HIS A 130 -12.71 0.33 0.47
C HIS A 130 -13.92 -0.55 0.17
N ASP A 131 -13.71 -1.86 0.05
CA ASP A 131 -14.75 -2.86 -0.17
C ASP A 131 -15.61 -2.99 1.10
N CYS A 132 -16.94 -2.89 0.94
CA CYS A 132 -17.85 -2.84 2.08
C CYS A 132 -18.22 -4.25 2.57
N ASN A 133 -17.51 -4.72 3.59
CA ASN A 133 -17.79 -5.95 4.34
C ASN A 133 -18.09 -5.64 5.81
N ILE A 134 -19.14 -4.84 6.03
CA ILE A 134 -19.48 -4.28 7.36
C ILE A 134 -19.87 -5.33 8.39
N ARG A 135 -20.44 -6.47 7.96
CA ARG A 135 -20.85 -7.54 8.88
C ARG A 135 -19.61 -8.26 9.41
N PRO A 136 -19.43 -8.36 10.74
CA PRO A 136 -18.29 -9.04 11.33
C PRO A 136 -18.20 -10.49 10.84
N GLN A 137 -17.05 -10.86 10.28
CA GLN A 137 -16.76 -12.21 9.79
C GLN A 137 -15.53 -12.75 10.52
N GLN A 138 -15.52 -14.06 10.75
CA GLN A 138 -14.38 -14.77 11.31
C GLN A 138 -13.75 -15.60 10.19
N TYR A 139 -12.49 -15.33 9.88
CA TYR A 139 -11.78 -15.96 8.76
C TYR A 139 -10.79 -17.04 9.22
N SER A 140 -10.47 -17.09 10.51
CA SER A 140 -9.65 -18.16 11.11
C SER A 140 -10.36 -18.75 12.33
N GLU A 141 -10.25 -20.07 12.54
CA GLU A 141 -10.99 -20.81 13.58
C GLU A 141 -10.82 -20.22 14.99
N ASN A 142 -9.70 -19.55 15.26
CA ASN A 142 -9.37 -18.91 16.54
C ASN A 142 -9.02 -17.41 16.40
N GLY A 143 -9.43 -16.76 15.31
CA GLY A 143 -9.17 -15.34 15.05
C GLY A 143 -10.25 -14.41 15.60
N PRO A 144 -9.94 -13.11 15.69
CA PRO A 144 -10.93 -12.10 16.06
C PRO A 144 -12.01 -11.95 14.99
N LEU A 145 -13.18 -11.44 15.38
CA LEU A 145 -14.20 -11.03 14.42
C LEU A 145 -13.76 -9.73 13.74
N ILE A 146 -13.72 -9.71 12.41
CA ILE A 146 -13.28 -8.56 11.63
C ILE A 146 -14.48 -7.94 10.92
N SER A 147 -14.69 -6.65 11.14
CA SER A 147 -15.61 -5.81 10.39
C SER A 147 -14.79 -4.87 9.51
N GLN A 148 -15.09 -4.84 8.22
CA GLN A 148 -14.45 -3.97 7.24
C GLN A 148 -15.52 -3.06 6.65
N PRO A 149 -15.77 -1.86 7.24
CA PRO A 149 -16.88 -1.00 6.83
C PRO A 149 -16.85 -0.59 5.36
N GLY A 150 -15.66 -0.49 4.76
CA GLY A 150 -15.47 0.10 3.44
C GLY A 150 -15.43 1.63 3.50
N SER A 151 -15.32 2.25 2.33
CA SER A 151 -15.36 3.70 2.17
C SER A 151 -16.79 4.25 2.12
N SER A 152 -16.94 5.54 2.40
CA SER A 152 -18.22 6.27 2.22
C SER A 152 -18.38 6.86 0.82
N VAL A 153 -17.34 6.80 -0.02
CA VAL A 153 -17.32 7.29 -1.39
C VAL A 153 -16.48 6.36 -2.27
N ALA A 154 -16.85 6.23 -3.54
CA ALA A 154 -16.01 5.54 -4.50
C ALA A 154 -14.82 6.43 -4.89
N THR A 155 -13.62 6.02 -4.51
CA THR A 155 -12.34 6.66 -4.86
C THR A 155 -11.67 5.98 -6.06
N SER A 156 -12.02 4.73 -6.36
CA SER A 156 -11.54 4.00 -7.53
C SER A 156 -12.70 3.30 -8.24
N LEU A 157 -12.58 3.18 -9.57
CA LEU A 157 -13.54 2.47 -10.43
C LEU A 157 -13.21 0.97 -10.47
N SER A 158 -13.30 0.32 -9.32
CA SER A 158 -13.03 -1.11 -9.12
C SER A 158 -14.30 -1.88 -8.73
N GLU A 159 -14.29 -3.21 -8.94
CA GLU A 159 -15.41 -4.09 -8.62
C GLU A 159 -15.78 -4.05 -7.13
N GLY A 160 -14.77 -4.09 -6.25
CA GLY A 160 -15.00 -4.06 -4.81
C GLY A 160 -15.60 -2.74 -4.32
N GLU A 161 -15.29 -1.62 -5.00
CA GLU A 161 -15.89 -0.33 -4.70
C GLU A 161 -17.32 -0.15 -5.23
N ALA A 162 -17.76 -0.98 -6.19
CA ALA A 162 -19.13 -0.99 -6.70
C ALA A 162 -20.16 -1.62 -5.74
N THR A 163 -19.68 -2.24 -4.65
CA THR A 163 -20.54 -2.74 -3.58
C THR A 163 -21.29 -1.61 -2.87
N ASP A 164 -22.52 -1.89 -2.41
CA ASP A 164 -23.30 -0.91 -1.66
C ASP A 164 -22.59 -0.51 -0.37
N LYS A 165 -22.42 0.80 -0.17
CA LYS A 165 -21.70 1.33 0.99
C LYS A 165 -22.59 1.36 2.22
N HIS A 166 -22.04 0.96 3.35
CA HIS A 166 -22.76 0.88 4.62
C HIS A 166 -21.96 1.54 5.75
N VAL A 167 -22.69 2.00 6.76
CA VAL A 167 -22.15 2.27 8.09
C VAL A 167 -22.64 1.21 9.07
N GLY A 168 -21.93 1.01 10.17
CA GLY A 168 -22.27 0.03 11.19
C GLY A 168 -22.80 0.69 12.46
N LEU A 169 -23.98 0.27 12.91
CA LEU A 169 -24.45 0.54 14.26
C LEU A 169 -24.03 -0.61 15.18
N LEU A 170 -22.93 -0.40 15.90
CA LEU A 170 -22.38 -1.34 16.86
C LEU A 170 -23.05 -1.19 18.22
N LYS A 171 -23.70 -2.24 18.71
CA LYS A 171 -24.28 -2.33 20.06
C LYS A 171 -23.48 -3.32 20.88
N ILE A 172 -22.94 -2.87 22.02
CA ILE A 172 -22.12 -3.69 22.93
C ILE A 172 -22.81 -3.74 24.30
N ARG A 173 -22.85 -4.94 24.90
CA ARG A 173 -23.31 -5.16 26.27
C ARG A 173 -22.44 -6.24 26.91
N LYS A 174 -21.68 -5.88 27.94
CA LYS A 174 -20.62 -6.74 28.51
C LYS A 174 -19.72 -7.28 27.37
N ASN A 175 -19.48 -8.59 27.32
CA ASN A 175 -18.65 -9.23 26.28
C ASN A 175 -19.40 -9.57 24.97
N LYS A 176 -20.69 -9.22 24.84
CA LYS A 176 -21.48 -9.52 23.64
C LYS A 176 -21.69 -8.26 22.82
N PHE A 177 -21.69 -8.42 21.50
CA PHE A 177 -21.96 -7.32 20.59
C PHE A 177 -22.85 -7.73 19.42
N LYS A 178 -23.45 -6.73 18.78
CA LYS A 178 -24.22 -6.87 17.54
C LYS A 178 -23.89 -5.71 16.63
N MET A 179 -23.50 -6.02 15.38
CA MET A 179 -23.30 -5.02 14.33
C MET A 179 -24.53 -4.99 13.42
N LEU A 180 -25.21 -3.85 13.34
CA LEU A 180 -26.33 -3.62 12.44
C LEU A 180 -25.86 -2.79 11.24
N PRO A 181 -25.87 -3.33 10.01
CA PRO A 181 -25.50 -2.55 8.83
C PRO A 181 -26.62 -1.56 8.47
N ILE A 182 -26.23 -0.34 8.11
CA ILE A 182 -27.11 0.73 7.64
C ILE A 182 -26.57 1.21 6.29
N ARG A 183 -27.34 1.01 5.22
CA ARG A 183 -26.95 1.43 3.87
C ARG A 183 -26.95 2.96 3.77
N LEU A 184 -25.92 3.52 3.14
CA LEU A 184 -25.83 4.95 2.86
C LEU A 184 -26.60 5.29 1.57
N ARG A 185 -27.57 6.20 1.67
CA ARG A 185 -28.43 6.61 0.53
C ARG A 185 -27.83 7.73 -0.32
N SER A 186 -26.97 8.56 0.26
CA SER A 186 -26.38 9.73 -0.41
C SER A 186 -25.17 9.40 -1.28
N VAL A 187 -24.80 8.12 -1.40
CA VAL A 187 -23.61 7.69 -2.15
C VAL A 187 -23.97 7.65 -3.63
N ARG A 188 -23.11 8.26 -4.46
CA ARG A 188 -23.27 8.19 -5.92
C ARG A 188 -23.16 6.72 -6.37
N PRO A 189 -24.14 6.17 -7.11
CA PRO A 189 -24.07 4.80 -7.57
C PRO A 189 -22.86 4.57 -8.48
N LEU A 190 -22.11 3.50 -8.21
CA LEU A 190 -21.07 2.98 -9.08
C LEU A 190 -21.53 1.62 -9.62
N VAL A 191 -21.62 1.49 -10.93
CA VAL A 191 -21.89 0.21 -11.60
C VAL A 191 -20.62 -0.22 -12.32
N PHE A 192 -20.07 -1.34 -11.87
CA PHE A 192 -18.93 -2.01 -12.50
C PHE A 192 -19.42 -3.30 -13.16
N ASP A 193 -19.04 -3.52 -14.41
CA ASP A 193 -19.37 -4.76 -15.12
C ASP A 193 -18.26 -5.12 -16.11
N GLU A 194 -18.28 -6.36 -16.59
CA GLU A 194 -17.32 -6.90 -17.53
C GLU A 194 -18.05 -7.48 -18.75
N ILE A 195 -17.54 -7.20 -19.95
CA ILE A 195 -18.01 -7.78 -21.19
C ILE A 195 -16.86 -8.41 -21.96
N VAL A 196 -17.05 -9.65 -22.39
CA VAL A 196 -16.16 -10.33 -23.33
C VAL A 196 -16.75 -10.18 -24.72
N LEU A 197 -16.00 -9.56 -25.64
CA LEU A 197 -16.43 -9.39 -27.02
C LEU A 197 -16.48 -10.73 -27.76
N CYS A 198 -17.20 -10.78 -28.88
CA CYS A 198 -17.32 -12.00 -29.67
C CYS A 198 -15.94 -12.47 -30.17
N LYS A 199 -15.70 -13.79 -30.15
CA LYS A 199 -14.45 -14.40 -30.62
C LYS A 199 -14.44 -14.45 -32.15
N PRO A 200 -13.30 -14.22 -32.82
CA PRO A 200 -13.21 -14.34 -34.28
C PRO A 200 -13.62 -15.72 -34.81
N ASP A 201 -13.43 -16.79 -34.02
CA ASP A 201 -13.67 -18.17 -34.43
C ASP A 201 -15.13 -18.65 -34.20
N THR A 202 -16.01 -17.78 -33.69
CA THR A 202 -17.43 -18.13 -33.45
C THR A 202 -18.32 -17.73 -34.62
N ALA A 203 -19.37 -18.51 -34.87
CA ALA A 203 -20.33 -18.27 -35.97
C ALA A 203 -21.04 -16.90 -35.88
N ASP A 204 -21.15 -16.36 -34.67
CA ASP A 204 -21.78 -15.06 -34.40
C ASP A 204 -20.84 -13.87 -34.67
N TYR A 205 -19.59 -14.10 -35.08
CA TYR A 205 -18.63 -13.04 -35.34
C TYR A 205 -18.84 -12.42 -36.73
N ASP A 206 -19.08 -11.12 -36.76
CA ASP A 206 -19.17 -10.38 -38.00
C ASP A 206 -17.76 -10.13 -38.56
N VAL A 207 -17.38 -10.91 -39.57
CA VAL A 207 -16.09 -10.79 -40.27
C VAL A 207 -16.01 -9.48 -41.08
N PHE A 208 -17.14 -8.95 -41.53
CA PHE A 208 -17.19 -7.75 -42.38
C PHE A 208 -17.19 -6.46 -41.57
N ALA A 209 -17.87 -6.43 -40.41
CA ALA A 209 -17.97 -5.26 -39.54
C ALA A 209 -17.76 -5.58 -38.05
N PRO A 210 -16.60 -6.15 -37.66
CA PRO A 210 -16.35 -6.58 -36.27
C PRO A 210 -16.33 -5.40 -35.28
N ARG A 211 -16.02 -4.19 -35.78
CA ARG A 211 -16.02 -2.96 -34.99
C ARG A 211 -17.43 -2.50 -34.64
N ASP A 212 -18.36 -2.57 -35.59
CA ASP A 212 -19.75 -2.12 -35.39
C ASP A 212 -20.50 -3.09 -34.48
N GLN A 213 -20.23 -4.39 -34.62
CA GLN A 213 -20.73 -5.41 -33.70
C GLN A 213 -20.26 -5.15 -32.26
N ALA A 214 -18.96 -4.86 -32.07
CA ALA A 214 -18.41 -4.53 -30.75
C ALA A 214 -19.04 -3.25 -30.18
N LEU A 215 -19.23 -2.22 -31.01
CA LEU A 215 -19.86 -0.97 -30.61
C LEU A 215 -21.30 -1.18 -30.13
N ASN A 216 -22.11 -1.92 -30.89
CA ASN A 216 -23.49 -2.22 -30.53
C ASN A 216 -23.58 -3.03 -29.22
N ALA A 217 -22.70 -4.02 -29.04
CA ALA A 217 -22.64 -4.81 -27.82
C ALA A 217 -22.29 -3.97 -26.59
N ILE A 218 -21.30 -3.06 -26.74
CA ILE A 218 -20.89 -2.15 -25.66
C ILE A 218 -22.02 -1.16 -25.34
N GLN A 219 -22.63 -0.53 -26.35
CA GLN A 219 -23.71 0.44 -26.14
C GLN A 219 -24.91 -0.19 -25.42
N ARG A 220 -25.33 -1.39 -25.83
CA ARG A 220 -26.40 -2.12 -25.16
C ARG A 220 -26.07 -2.39 -23.69
N LYS A 221 -24.85 -2.82 -23.40
CA LYS A 221 -24.40 -3.09 -22.03
C LYS A 221 -24.34 -1.83 -21.17
N VAL A 222 -23.88 -0.71 -21.72
CA VAL A 222 -23.87 0.59 -21.03
C VAL A 222 -25.29 1.04 -20.70
N GLU A 223 -26.24 0.86 -21.63
CA GLU A 223 -27.64 1.20 -21.39
C GLU A 223 -28.25 0.36 -20.25
N GLU A 224 -27.98 -0.95 -20.22
CA GLU A 224 -28.37 -1.85 -19.13
C GLU A 224 -27.78 -1.38 -17.78
N MET A 225 -26.52 -0.94 -17.76
CA MET A 225 -25.86 -0.42 -16.55
C MET A 225 -26.46 0.90 -16.07
N ILE A 226 -26.77 1.83 -16.97
CA ILE A 226 -27.43 3.10 -16.63
C ILE A 226 -28.82 2.84 -16.04
N GLN A 227 -29.59 1.93 -16.63
CA GLN A 227 -30.91 1.55 -16.13
C GLN A 227 -30.81 0.95 -14.72
N THR A 228 -29.86 0.04 -14.51
CA THR A 228 -29.60 -0.56 -13.19
C THR A 228 -29.27 0.50 -12.14
N ALA A 229 -28.45 1.50 -12.51
CA ALA A 229 -28.11 2.61 -11.61
C ALA A 229 -29.32 3.50 -11.29
N THR A 230 -30.18 3.75 -12.29
CA THR A 230 -31.38 4.58 -12.15
C THR A 230 -32.39 3.91 -11.20
N ILE A 231 -32.66 2.61 -11.38
CA ILE A 231 -33.55 1.84 -10.49
C ILE A 231 -33.06 1.90 -9.04
N LYS A 232 -31.75 1.74 -8.82
CA LYS A 232 -31.15 1.84 -7.47
C LYS A 232 -31.37 3.22 -6.82
N GLN A 233 -31.46 4.29 -7.61
CA GLN A 233 -31.67 5.65 -7.09
C GLN A 233 -33.14 5.94 -6.82
N GLU A 234 -34.05 5.39 -7.64
CA GLU A 234 -35.50 5.50 -7.42
C GLU A 234 -35.90 4.90 -6.07
N ASP A 235 -35.30 3.75 -5.69
CA ASP A 235 -35.51 3.11 -4.39
C ASP A 235 -35.14 4.01 -3.20
N ASP A 236 -34.17 4.92 -3.37
CA ASP A 236 -33.63 5.75 -2.30
C ASP A 236 -34.34 7.10 -2.14
N ASN A 237 -35.33 7.43 -3.00
CA ASN A 237 -36.05 8.72 -3.00
C ASN A 237 -35.13 9.95 -2.97
N ASN A 238 -33.94 9.83 -3.54
CA ASN A 238 -32.94 10.90 -3.56
C ASN A 238 -32.98 11.67 -4.89
N THR A 239 -32.41 12.88 -4.90
CA THR A 239 -32.21 13.64 -6.14
C THR A 239 -31.39 12.80 -7.13
N PRO A 240 -31.79 12.73 -8.41
CA PRO A 240 -31.10 11.91 -9.40
C PRO A 240 -29.68 12.42 -9.60
N LEU A 241 -28.70 11.62 -9.22
CA LEU A 241 -27.28 11.90 -9.43
C LEU A 241 -26.80 11.13 -10.66
N LEU A 242 -25.99 11.74 -11.52
CA LEU A 242 -25.38 11.00 -12.63
C LEU A 242 -24.54 9.82 -12.09
N PRO A 243 -24.80 8.57 -12.51
CA PRO A 243 -24.06 7.41 -11.99
C PRO A 243 -22.61 7.39 -12.49
N LEU A 244 -21.76 6.68 -11.74
CA LEU A 244 -20.43 6.29 -12.18
C LEU A 244 -20.53 4.92 -12.86
N ILE A 245 -19.97 4.81 -14.06
CA ILE A 245 -20.03 3.58 -14.85
C ILE A 245 -18.62 3.16 -15.22
N ARG A 246 -18.30 1.89 -15.03
CA ARG A 246 -17.04 1.30 -15.46
C ARG A 246 -17.28 -0.05 -16.11
N LEU A 247 -17.03 -0.14 -17.41
CA LEU A 247 -17.13 -1.36 -18.18
C LEU A 247 -15.73 -1.85 -18.57
N ALA A 248 -15.37 -3.05 -18.10
CA ALA A 248 -14.17 -3.75 -18.53
C ALA A 248 -14.46 -4.55 -19.81
N VAL A 249 -13.91 -4.11 -20.94
CA VAL A 249 -14.13 -4.71 -22.27
C VAL A 249 -12.94 -5.62 -22.60
N LYS A 250 -13.18 -6.93 -22.55
CA LYS A 250 -12.23 -7.96 -22.95
C LYS A 250 -12.34 -8.20 -24.45
N TYR A 251 -11.26 -7.91 -25.20
CA TYR A 251 -11.25 -8.01 -26.66
C TYR A 251 -10.23 -9.06 -27.15
N TYR A 252 -10.51 -9.67 -28.30
CA TYR A 252 -9.63 -10.68 -28.91
C TYR A 252 -8.73 -10.09 -30.00
N THR A 253 -9.23 -9.10 -30.74
CA THR A 253 -8.55 -8.54 -31.91
C THR A 253 -8.48 -7.03 -31.81
N GLN A 254 -7.38 -6.44 -32.26
CA GLN A 254 -7.17 -4.97 -32.22
C GLN A 254 -8.23 -4.19 -33.01
N VAL A 255 -8.85 -4.79 -34.03
CA VAL A 255 -9.93 -4.18 -34.82
C VAL A 255 -11.20 -3.92 -33.99
N GLN A 256 -11.40 -4.66 -32.90
CA GLN A 256 -12.52 -4.47 -31.98
C GLN A 256 -12.31 -3.27 -31.03
N ILE A 257 -11.11 -2.68 -31.00
CA ILE A 257 -10.81 -1.55 -30.11
C ILE A 257 -11.47 -0.29 -30.67
N ILE A 258 -12.26 0.35 -29.81
CA ILE A 258 -12.90 1.63 -30.10
C ILE A 258 -12.23 2.71 -29.24
N ASN A 259 -12.19 3.93 -29.74
CA ASN A 259 -11.69 5.05 -28.96
C ASN A 259 -12.61 5.29 -27.74
N SER A 260 -12.11 4.98 -26.54
CA SER A 260 -12.84 5.10 -25.28
C SER A 260 -13.35 6.51 -25.02
N VAL A 261 -12.55 7.53 -25.36
CA VAL A 261 -12.89 8.94 -25.13
C VAL A 261 -14.07 9.34 -26.02
N ARG A 262 -14.04 9.00 -27.31
CA ARG A 262 -15.15 9.28 -28.23
C ARG A 262 -16.44 8.59 -27.82
N LEU A 263 -16.34 7.35 -27.34
CA LEU A 263 -17.50 6.61 -26.87
C LEU A 263 -18.05 7.22 -25.57
N GLY A 264 -17.17 7.66 -24.67
CA GLY A 264 -17.53 8.33 -23.42
C GLY A 264 -18.26 9.66 -23.62
N HIS A 265 -17.84 10.47 -24.59
CA HIS A 265 -18.52 11.73 -24.93
C HIS A 265 -19.99 11.56 -25.33
N MET A 266 -20.40 10.39 -25.84
CA MET A 266 -21.81 10.12 -26.14
C MET A 266 -22.70 10.08 -24.89
N TYR A 267 -22.10 9.95 -23.71
CA TYR A 267 -22.80 9.80 -22.42
C TYR A 267 -22.51 10.94 -21.44
N GLU A 268 -21.96 12.07 -21.90
CA GLU A 268 -21.52 13.19 -21.05
C GLU A 268 -22.64 13.73 -20.14
N ASP A 269 -23.88 13.80 -20.63
CA ASP A 269 -25.03 14.26 -19.85
C ASP A 269 -25.71 13.15 -19.02
N ARG A 270 -25.24 11.90 -19.13
CA ARG A 270 -25.87 10.72 -18.51
C ARG A 270 -25.01 10.06 -17.44
N VAL A 271 -23.70 10.29 -17.43
CA VAL A 271 -22.76 9.72 -16.46
C VAL A 271 -21.86 10.77 -15.86
N ALA A 272 -21.33 10.50 -14.66
CA ALA A 272 -20.42 11.42 -13.98
C ALA A 272 -18.95 11.29 -14.45
N ASN A 273 -18.59 10.20 -15.16
CA ASN A 273 -17.21 9.87 -15.52
C ASN A 273 -17.03 9.51 -17.01
N PRO A 274 -17.37 10.40 -17.96
CA PRO A 274 -17.32 10.09 -19.40
C PRO A 274 -15.91 9.68 -19.87
N GLY A 275 -14.85 10.29 -19.34
CA GLY A 275 -13.46 9.99 -19.74
C GLY A 275 -12.95 8.61 -19.30
N GLU A 276 -13.55 8.00 -18.27
CA GLU A 276 -13.05 6.76 -17.66
C GLU A 276 -14.09 5.62 -17.67
N MET A 277 -15.09 5.68 -18.55
CA MET A 277 -16.13 4.64 -18.61
C MET A 277 -15.58 3.26 -19.02
N PHE A 278 -14.60 3.21 -19.91
CA PHE A 278 -14.18 1.97 -20.57
C PHE A 278 -12.74 1.58 -20.21
N LYS A 279 -12.52 0.30 -19.89
CA LYS A 279 -11.20 -0.31 -19.76
C LYS A 279 -11.07 -1.45 -20.76
N PHE A 280 -10.29 -1.25 -21.81
CA PHE A 280 -10.01 -2.32 -22.78
C PHE A 280 -8.90 -3.23 -22.25
N ILE A 281 -9.15 -4.53 -22.22
CA ILE A 281 -8.22 -5.56 -21.76
C ILE A 281 -8.06 -6.59 -22.87
N HIS A 282 -6.83 -6.81 -23.33
CA HIS A 282 -6.56 -7.86 -24.30
C HIS A 282 -6.83 -9.23 -23.67
N PHE A 283 -7.77 -9.96 -24.24
CA PHE A 283 -8.13 -11.29 -23.77
C PHE A 283 -7.33 -12.34 -24.54
N ALA A 284 -6.11 -12.59 -24.07
CA ALA A 284 -5.39 -13.79 -24.44
C ALA A 284 -5.92 -14.94 -23.57
N PRO A 285 -6.46 -16.03 -24.13
CA PRO A 285 -6.67 -17.23 -23.34
C PRO A 285 -5.31 -17.67 -22.80
N LYS A 286 -5.15 -17.69 -21.48
CA LYS A 286 -4.02 -18.38 -20.85
C LYS A 286 -4.19 -19.85 -21.17
N GLU A 287 -3.54 -20.34 -22.23
CA GLU A 287 -3.23 -21.76 -22.27
C GLU A 287 -2.47 -22.06 -20.98
N ARG A 288 -3.08 -22.86 -20.11
CA ARG A 288 -2.37 -23.49 -19.01
C ARG A 288 -1.28 -24.31 -19.69
N GLN A 289 -0.08 -23.76 -19.82
CA GLN A 289 1.11 -24.54 -20.14
C GLN A 289 1.17 -25.64 -19.08
N LYS A 290 0.80 -26.86 -19.49
CA LYS A 290 1.21 -28.06 -18.77
C LYS A 290 2.72 -27.95 -18.70
N LYS A 291 3.28 -27.85 -17.49
CA LYS A 291 4.72 -28.00 -17.24
C LYS A 291 5.19 -29.22 -18.04
N ARG A 292 5.89 -28.97 -19.14
CA ARG A 292 6.66 -29.98 -19.86
C ARG A 292 8.06 -29.85 -19.30
N ASP A 293 8.49 -30.88 -18.60
CA ASP A 293 9.88 -31.06 -18.24
C ASP A 293 10.73 -31.06 -19.51
N GLY A 294 11.81 -30.27 -19.51
CA GLY A 294 12.95 -30.48 -20.39
C GLY A 294 13.18 -29.41 -21.46
N VAL A 295 14.25 -28.63 -21.20
CA VAL A 295 15.24 -28.13 -22.16
C VAL A 295 14.98 -26.73 -22.79
N THR A 296 15.71 -25.77 -22.19
CA THR A 296 16.37 -24.58 -22.75
C THR A 296 15.64 -23.79 -23.84
N GLY A 297 14.91 -22.78 -23.40
CA GLY A 297 14.61 -21.56 -24.16
C GLY A 297 14.65 -20.41 -23.17
N VAL A 298 15.53 -19.44 -23.40
CA VAL A 298 15.68 -18.24 -22.57
C VAL A 298 14.42 -17.40 -22.76
N GLU A 299 13.50 -17.44 -21.79
CA GLU A 299 12.35 -16.55 -21.69
C GLU A 299 12.39 -15.82 -20.34
N GLU A 300 12.08 -14.51 -20.40
CA GLU A 300 12.21 -13.44 -19.41
C GLU A 300 11.44 -13.60 -18.08
N ASN A 301 11.43 -14.77 -17.45
CA ASN A 301 10.69 -15.00 -16.20
C ASN A 301 11.42 -15.89 -15.18
N GLU A 302 12.67 -15.58 -14.88
CA GLU A 302 13.38 -16.15 -13.72
C GLU A 302 13.85 -15.04 -12.75
N PHE A 303 12.90 -14.27 -12.20
CA PHE A 303 13.04 -13.94 -10.79
C PHE A 303 12.77 -15.24 -10.03
N MET A 304 13.83 -16.06 -9.87
CA MET A 304 13.84 -17.19 -8.94
C MET A 304 13.24 -16.76 -7.60
N ASP A 305 12.47 -17.64 -6.98
CA ASP A 305 11.86 -17.49 -5.65
C ASP A 305 12.82 -16.83 -4.66
N VAL A 306 12.71 -15.49 -4.53
CA VAL A 306 13.43 -14.67 -3.54
C VAL A 306 12.90 -14.93 -2.12
N ASP A 307 11.80 -15.69 -2.03
CA ASP A 307 10.95 -15.86 -0.86
C ASP A 307 11.55 -16.70 0.27
N ASP A 308 12.49 -17.62 0.00
CA ASP A 308 12.97 -18.55 1.03
C ASP A 308 14.21 -18.06 1.80
N TRP A 309 14.87 -16.98 1.37
CA TRP A 309 16.11 -16.51 2.00
C TRP A 309 16.22 -15.00 2.28
N ALA A 310 15.43 -14.12 1.66
CA ALA A 310 15.61 -12.67 1.80
C ALA A 310 14.70 -12.03 2.87
N THR A 311 15.29 -11.71 4.02
CA THR A 311 14.61 -11.01 5.13
C THR A 311 14.41 -9.52 4.84
N ARG A 312 15.35 -8.89 4.14
CA ARG A 312 15.42 -7.45 3.82
C ARG A 312 15.62 -7.23 2.32
N VAL A 313 15.25 -6.05 1.79
CA VAL A 313 15.47 -5.70 0.35
C VAL A 313 16.98 -5.55 0.09
N GLU A 314 17.69 -5.12 1.11
CA GLU A 314 19.14 -5.06 1.23
C GLU A 314 19.80 -6.41 0.91
N ASP A 315 19.27 -7.49 1.47
CA ASP A 315 19.79 -8.86 1.26
C ASP A 315 19.65 -9.28 -0.21
N VAL A 316 18.57 -8.83 -0.88
CA VAL A 316 18.31 -9.10 -2.31
C VAL A 316 19.35 -8.42 -3.18
N VAL A 317 19.69 -7.16 -2.89
CA VAL A 317 20.71 -6.40 -3.63
C VAL A 317 22.09 -7.04 -3.46
N GLU A 318 22.44 -7.43 -2.23
CA GLU A 318 23.73 -8.06 -1.94
C GLU A 318 23.89 -9.36 -2.72
N LYS A 319 22.94 -10.30 -2.66
CA LYS A 319 23.08 -11.55 -3.42
C LYS A 319 22.86 -11.40 -4.93
N TYR A 320 22.02 -10.47 -5.39
CA TYR A 320 21.83 -10.22 -6.83
C TYR A 320 23.16 -9.87 -7.51
N PHE A 321 24.02 -9.12 -6.83
CA PHE A 321 25.33 -8.72 -7.35
C PHE A 321 26.48 -9.66 -6.91
N GLU A 322 26.29 -10.50 -5.88
CA GLU A 322 27.24 -11.56 -5.52
C GLU A 322 27.08 -12.85 -6.33
N ASP A 323 25.90 -13.14 -6.89
CA ASP A 323 25.67 -14.31 -7.73
C ASP A 323 26.50 -14.22 -9.03
N TYR A 324 27.69 -14.83 -8.99
CA TYR A 324 28.72 -14.84 -10.03
C TYR A 324 28.26 -15.32 -11.43
N ALA A 325 27.06 -15.90 -11.54
CA ALA A 325 26.57 -16.58 -12.74
C ALA A 325 26.08 -15.64 -13.86
N ARG A 326 25.80 -14.36 -13.59
CA ARG A 326 25.14 -13.46 -14.57
C ARG A 326 26.08 -12.64 -15.46
N GLY A 327 27.40 -12.76 -15.31
CA GLY A 327 28.38 -12.11 -16.21
C GLY A 327 28.45 -10.57 -16.14
N GLU A 328 27.46 -9.89 -15.57
CA GLU A 328 27.37 -8.43 -15.49
C GLU A 328 27.75 -7.90 -14.11
N LYS A 329 29.05 -7.71 -13.88
CA LYS A 329 29.53 -7.10 -12.64
C LYS A 329 29.46 -5.57 -12.73
N LEU A 330 28.99 -4.92 -11.66
CA LEU A 330 29.08 -3.46 -11.54
C LEU A 330 30.56 -3.02 -11.59
N LYS A 331 30.92 -2.22 -12.61
CA LYS A 331 32.31 -1.73 -12.80
C LYS A 331 32.63 -0.54 -11.90
N VAL A 332 31.68 0.37 -11.73
CA VAL A 332 31.89 1.66 -11.05
C VAL A 332 31.25 1.70 -9.66
N LEU A 333 30.06 1.10 -9.51
CA LEU A 333 29.26 1.11 -8.29
C LEU A 333 29.65 -0.03 -7.34
N SER A 334 29.70 0.26 -6.03
CA SER A 334 29.96 -0.75 -4.99
C SER A 334 28.65 -1.33 -4.49
N VAL A 335 28.61 -2.64 -4.28
CA VAL A 335 27.42 -3.37 -3.84
C VAL A 335 27.01 -2.93 -2.43
N LYS A 336 27.94 -2.88 -1.48
CA LYS A 336 27.66 -2.44 -0.08
C LYS A 336 27.11 -1.02 0.00
N LEU A 337 27.64 -0.15 -0.85
CA LEU A 337 27.25 1.25 -0.94
C LEU A 337 25.81 1.41 -1.42
N MET A 338 25.45 0.64 -2.45
CA MET A 338 24.08 0.53 -2.94
C MET A 338 23.15 -0.07 -1.88
N THR A 339 23.58 -1.12 -1.19
CA THR A 339 22.82 -1.74 -0.09
C THR A 339 22.52 -0.72 1.02
N GLN A 340 23.49 0.12 1.40
CA GLN A 340 23.28 1.16 2.40
C GLN A 340 22.36 2.29 1.92
N ALA A 341 22.45 2.69 0.66
CA ALA A 341 21.56 3.69 0.06
C ALA A 341 20.11 3.18 0.00
N VAL A 342 19.92 1.91 -0.37
CA VAL A 342 18.61 1.22 -0.37
C VAL A 342 18.09 1.09 1.06
N ALA A 343 18.92 0.71 2.03
CA ALA A 343 18.53 0.66 3.43
C ALA A 343 18.03 2.01 3.93
N ARG A 344 18.71 3.11 3.55
CA ARG A 344 18.32 4.46 3.93
C ARG A 344 17.01 4.90 3.26
N PHE A 345 16.84 4.59 1.98
CA PHE A 345 15.59 4.82 1.25
C PHE A 345 14.41 4.09 1.92
N VAL A 346 14.60 2.82 2.30
CA VAL A 346 13.56 2.00 2.92
C VAL A 346 13.26 2.43 4.36
N ASP A 347 14.28 2.63 5.19
CA ASP A 347 14.11 2.92 6.62
C ASP A 347 13.66 4.38 6.88
N TYR A 348 14.11 5.34 6.05
CA TYR A 348 13.87 6.78 6.25
C TYR A 348 13.01 7.43 5.17
N SER A 349 12.56 6.69 4.15
CA SER A 349 11.80 7.24 3.00
C SER A 349 12.50 8.42 2.31
N ASP A 350 13.84 8.39 2.32
CA ASP A 350 14.72 9.41 1.75
C ASP A 350 14.86 9.18 0.24
N ASN A 351 14.04 9.86 -0.56
CA ASN A 351 14.04 9.74 -2.02
C ASN A 351 15.36 10.16 -2.67
N ASP A 352 16.17 10.98 -1.99
CA ASP A 352 17.44 11.49 -2.51
C ASP A 352 18.63 10.58 -2.17
N ALA A 353 18.45 9.58 -1.29
CA ALA A 353 19.53 8.71 -0.82
C ALA A 353 20.26 8.00 -1.97
N MET A 354 19.53 7.52 -2.97
CA MET A 354 20.09 6.85 -4.14
C MET A 354 20.84 7.82 -5.06
N LYS A 355 20.31 9.05 -5.22
CA LYS A 355 20.93 10.09 -6.04
C LYS A 355 22.25 10.56 -5.45
N VAL A 356 22.29 10.80 -4.14
CA VAL A 356 23.50 11.20 -3.41
C VAL A 356 24.57 10.12 -3.48
N ALA A 357 24.19 8.85 -3.29
CA ALA A 357 25.12 7.73 -3.41
C ALA A 357 25.75 7.65 -4.81
N PHE A 358 24.93 7.82 -5.86
CA PHE A 358 25.39 7.81 -7.24
C PHE A 358 26.31 8.99 -7.56
N GLU A 359 25.94 10.21 -7.20
CA GLU A 359 26.73 11.42 -7.46
C GLU A 359 28.08 11.40 -6.72
N SER A 360 28.11 10.94 -5.47
CA SER A 360 29.35 10.79 -4.70
C SER A 360 30.29 9.79 -5.37
N GLN A 361 29.76 8.63 -5.78
CA GLN A 361 30.56 7.59 -6.41
C GLN A 361 31.05 8.00 -7.80
N GLN A 362 30.23 8.73 -8.56
CA GLN A 362 30.65 9.32 -9.83
C GLN A 362 31.81 10.30 -9.65
N LYS A 363 31.67 11.28 -8.73
CA LYS A 363 32.71 12.28 -8.45
C LYS A 363 34.04 11.64 -8.05
N LYS A 364 34.01 10.67 -7.14
CA LYS A 364 35.22 9.94 -6.70
C LYS A 364 35.85 9.11 -7.82
N THR A 365 35.06 8.60 -8.77
CA THR A 365 35.60 7.88 -9.94
C THR A 365 36.28 8.84 -10.89
N VAL A 366 35.67 10.00 -11.15
CA VAL A 366 36.26 11.03 -12.01
C VAL A 366 37.57 11.56 -11.42
N CYS A 367 37.62 11.92 -10.13
CA CYS A 367 38.87 12.41 -9.52
C CYS A 367 40.00 11.37 -9.56
N LYS A 368 39.70 10.09 -9.28
CA LYS A 368 40.71 9.01 -9.35
C LYS A 368 41.19 8.72 -10.78
N LEU A 369 40.38 9.02 -11.80
CA LEU A 369 40.78 8.94 -13.21
C LEU A 369 41.62 10.15 -13.62
N GLU A 370 41.27 11.35 -13.16
CA GLU A 370 42.03 12.58 -13.39
C GLU A 370 43.44 12.51 -12.75
N GLU A 371 43.57 11.92 -11.56
CA GLU A 371 44.87 11.74 -10.88
C GLU A 371 45.81 10.74 -11.60
N LYS A 372 45.26 9.79 -12.36
CA LYS A 372 46.02 8.72 -13.03
C LYS A 372 46.40 9.09 -14.48
N ASP A 373 46.00 10.26 -14.97
CA ASP A 373 46.30 10.82 -16.30
C ASP A 373 46.17 9.78 -17.43
N THR A 374 45.01 9.12 -17.50
CA THR A 374 44.77 7.97 -18.39
C THR A 374 44.40 8.38 -19.81
N ASP A 375 45.06 7.80 -20.82
CA ASP A 375 44.66 7.88 -22.23
C ASP A 375 43.25 7.30 -22.46
N CYS A 376 42.50 7.89 -23.41
CA CYS A 376 41.09 7.53 -23.68
C CYS A 376 40.89 6.02 -24.00
N ASP A 377 41.92 5.37 -24.54
CA ASP A 377 41.85 3.97 -24.98
C ASP A 377 42.13 2.95 -23.86
N LYS A 378 42.54 3.39 -22.64
CA LYS A 378 42.88 2.51 -21.49
C LYS A 378 41.97 2.67 -20.28
N ILE A 379 40.83 3.35 -20.44
CA ILE A 379 39.91 3.66 -19.34
C ILE A 379 39.34 2.39 -18.71
N ASP A 380 39.02 1.35 -19.49
CA ASP A 380 38.47 0.08 -18.96
C ASP A 380 39.46 -0.64 -18.02
N GLU A 381 40.76 -0.63 -18.35
CA GLU A 381 41.80 -1.25 -17.51
C GLU A 381 42.01 -0.45 -16.22
N CYS A 382 41.99 0.88 -16.31
CA CYS A 382 42.07 1.75 -15.14
C CYS A 382 40.84 1.63 -14.23
N LEU A 383 39.65 1.44 -14.78
CA LEU A 383 38.43 1.22 -14.00
C LEU A 383 38.49 -0.09 -13.20
N GLU A 384 39.06 -1.16 -13.74
CA GLU A 384 39.25 -2.41 -13.00
C GLU A 384 40.29 -2.26 -11.87
N VAL A 385 41.36 -1.48 -12.07
CA VAL A 385 42.32 -1.16 -10.99
C VAL A 385 41.66 -0.34 -9.89
N ILE A 386 40.89 0.70 -10.26
CA ILE A 386 40.13 1.52 -9.30
C ILE A 386 39.11 0.67 -8.55
N ARG A 387 38.47 -0.29 -9.21
CA ARG A 387 37.55 -1.23 -8.60
C ARG A 387 38.25 -2.11 -7.54
N GLN A 388 39.43 -2.64 -7.85
CA GLN A 388 40.21 -3.45 -6.89
C GLN A 388 40.74 -2.65 -5.71
N GLU A 389 41.07 -1.36 -5.90
CA GLU A 389 41.39 -0.43 -4.81
C GLU A 389 40.14 -0.17 -3.95
N ARG A 390 38.97 0.03 -4.57
CA ARG A 390 37.71 0.23 -3.85
C ARG A 390 37.29 -0.97 -3.03
N LEU A 391 37.40 -2.18 -3.57
CA LEU A 391 37.13 -3.44 -2.85
C LEU A 391 37.98 -3.56 -1.57
N ARG A 392 39.15 -2.91 -1.51
CA ARG A 392 40.03 -2.87 -0.34
C ARG A 392 39.67 -1.75 0.65
N ASP A 393 39.06 -0.67 0.19
CA ASP A 393 38.69 0.51 0.98
C ASP A 393 37.16 0.67 1.18
N GLU A 394 36.36 -0.37 0.91
CA GLU A 394 34.89 -0.28 0.92
C GLU A 394 34.32 0.27 2.22
N ASP A 395 34.86 -0.18 3.36
CA ASP A 395 34.38 0.23 4.67
C ASP A 395 34.64 1.72 4.95
N LYS A 396 35.71 2.28 4.36
CA LYS A 396 35.98 3.73 4.42
C LYS A 396 35.03 4.51 3.53
N GLU A 397 34.75 4.02 2.32
CA GLU A 397 33.82 4.68 1.39
C GLU A 397 32.37 4.69 1.94
N VAL A 398 31.94 3.59 2.56
CA VAL A 398 30.66 3.47 3.29
C VAL A 398 30.59 4.45 4.47
N ALA A 399 31.67 4.58 5.25
CA ALA A 399 31.73 5.53 6.36
C ALA A 399 31.72 7.00 5.91
N GLU A 400 32.37 7.32 4.78
CA GLU A 400 32.33 8.66 4.19
C GLU A 400 30.95 9.01 3.63
N LEU A 401 30.27 8.07 3.00
CA LEU A 401 28.90 8.28 2.56
C LEU A 401 27.93 8.47 3.70
N ALA A 402 28.09 7.73 4.81
CA ALA A 402 27.35 7.99 6.03
C ALA A 402 27.53 9.44 6.52
N LYS A 403 28.73 10.02 6.37
CA LYS A 403 29.01 11.44 6.68
C LYS A 403 28.40 12.40 5.66
N GLU A 404 28.45 12.10 4.36
CA GLU A 404 27.84 12.93 3.31
C GLU A 404 26.32 12.98 3.42
N PHE A 405 25.72 11.83 3.71
CA PHE A 405 24.31 11.77 4.07
C PHE A 405 24.00 12.63 5.30
N GLY A 406 24.89 12.71 6.29
CA GLY A 406 24.74 13.61 7.44
C GLY A 406 24.84 15.09 7.09
N LYS A 407 25.53 15.47 6.00
CA LYS A 407 25.69 16.86 5.54
C LYS A 407 24.52 17.35 4.68
N ILE A 408 23.92 16.46 3.88
CA ILE A 408 22.79 16.78 2.97
C ILE A 408 21.45 16.65 3.70
N SER A 409 21.41 15.83 4.76
CA SER A 409 20.22 15.65 5.56
C SER A 409 19.86 16.90 6.37
N THR A 410 18.87 17.64 5.89
CA THR A 410 18.03 18.51 6.75
C THR A 410 17.16 17.70 7.71
N VAL A 411 17.18 16.36 7.61
CA VAL A 411 16.53 15.44 8.54
C VAL A 411 17.53 15.07 9.64
N ARG A 412 17.35 15.65 10.83
CA ARG A 412 18.18 15.28 11.99
C ARG A 412 18.06 13.78 12.29
N PRO A 413 19.14 13.10 12.72
CA PRO A 413 19.01 11.83 13.38
C PRO A 413 18.21 12.05 14.68
N ARG A 414 17.14 11.29 14.90
CA ARG A 414 16.61 11.15 16.26
C ARG A 414 17.55 10.20 17.01
N ALA A 415 18.14 10.76 18.06
CA ALA A 415 19.24 10.20 18.85
C ALA A 415 19.09 8.71 19.20
N GLY A 416 20.23 8.02 19.17
CA GLY A 416 20.39 6.68 19.70
C GLY A 416 21.85 6.44 20.11
N ASN A 417 22.07 6.59 21.42
CA ASN A 417 23.14 6.02 22.25
C ASN A 417 24.61 6.31 21.90
N ASP A 418 25.13 7.42 22.43
CA ASP A 418 26.51 7.43 22.93
C ASP A 418 26.53 6.89 24.36
N VAL A 419 27.16 5.74 24.53
CA VAL A 419 27.67 5.30 25.84
C VAL A 419 28.93 6.12 26.08
N GLN A 420 28.83 7.21 26.83
CA GLN A 420 29.98 7.84 27.46
C GLN A 420 29.98 7.51 28.95
N VAL A 421 30.95 6.67 29.30
CA VAL A 421 31.45 6.48 30.65
C VAL A 421 31.99 7.83 31.12
N ILE A 422 31.39 8.40 32.16
CA ILE A 422 31.98 9.52 32.92
C ILE A 422 32.24 8.97 34.32
N SER A 423 33.53 8.85 34.62
CA SER A 423 34.10 8.60 35.93
C SER A 423 33.83 9.77 36.87
N ASP A 424 33.64 9.43 38.15
CA ASP A 424 33.76 10.35 39.29
C ASP A 424 35.08 11.15 39.22
N ASP A 425 35.03 12.44 39.55
CA ASP A 425 35.96 13.11 40.48
C ASP A 425 35.59 14.61 40.64
N GLU A 426 35.30 14.95 41.90
CA GLU A 426 35.67 16.11 42.72
C GLU A 426 35.71 17.58 42.21
N ASP A 427 35.34 18.44 43.18
CA ASP A 427 35.73 19.84 43.42
C ASP A 427 35.20 20.96 42.50
N ASN A 428 34.19 21.70 42.98
CA ASN A 428 34.32 22.88 43.87
C ASN A 428 32.99 23.65 43.98
#